data_AF-A0A090S475-F1
#
_entry.id   AF-A0A090S475-F1
#
_cell.length_a   1.000
_cell.length_b   1.000
_cell.length_c   1.000
_cell.angle_alpha   90.00
_cell.angle_beta   90.00
_cell.angle_gamma   90.00
#
_symmetry.space_group_name_H-M   'P 1'
#
loop_
_entity.id
_entity.type
_entity.pdbx_description
1 polymer ?
#
loop_
_entity_poly.entity_id
_entity_poly.type
_entity_poly.pdbx_seq_one_letter_code
_entity_poly.pdbx_strand_id
1 'polypeptide(L)' 'MYDAESVVIYVGKAKDLKKRLSSYFRKRVDSEKTRALVSNINKIDVTVTHTETEA' A
#
# COMPACT_ATOMS: atom_id res chain seq x y z
N MET A 1 4.27 -3.43 2.80
CA MET A 1 3.74 -2.61 3.93
C MET A 1 3.84 -3.44 5.18
N TYR A 2 4.23 -2.81 6.28
CA TYR A 2 4.56 -3.48 7.54
C TYR A 2 3.74 -2.92 8.69
N ASP A 3 3.43 -3.78 9.66
CA ASP A 3 2.87 -3.40 10.95
C ASP A 3 3.95 -2.94 11.95
N ALA A 4 3.54 -2.66 13.18
CA ALA A 4 4.41 -2.20 14.25
C ALA A 4 5.47 -3.23 14.65
N GLU A 5 5.23 -4.52 14.40
CA GLU A 5 6.15 -5.62 14.67
C GLU A 5 7.11 -5.88 13.50
N SER A 6 7.09 -5.01 12.48
CA SER A 6 7.87 -5.15 11.24
C SER A 6 7.49 -6.40 10.43
N VAL A 7 6.26 -6.90 10.58
CA VAL A 7 5.74 -8.02 9.79
C VAL A 7 5.08 -7.50 8.52
N VAL A 8 5.30 -8.18 7.39
CA VAL A 8 4.68 -7.82 6.12
C VAL A 8 3.19 -8.16 6.16
N ILE A 9 2.32 -7.14 6.10
CA ILE A 9 0.86 -7.29 6.12
C ILE A 9 0.23 -7.11 4.73
N TYR A 10 0.94 -6.49 3.79
CA TYR A 10 0.45 -6.30 2.42
C TYR A 10 1.58 -6.09 1.42
N VAL A 11 1.45 -6.77 0.28
CA VAL A 11 2.27 -6.58 -0.93
C VAL A 11 1.32 -6.37 -2.10
N GLY A 12 1.63 -5.41 -2.96
CA GLY A 12 0.86 -5.15 -4.16
C GLY A 12 1.69 -4.38 -5.16
N LYS A 13 1.26 -4.45 -6.42
CA LYS A 13 1.88 -3.72 -7.52
C LYS A 13 1.00 -2.59 -8.02
N ALA A 14 1.62 -1.61 -8.66
CA ALA A 14 0.92 -0.52 -9.29
C ALA A 14 1.68 0.01 -10.50
N LYS A 15 0.94 0.29 -11.57
CA LYS A 15 1.43 1.08 -12.71
C LYS A 15 1.86 2.49 -12.31
N ASP A 16 1.16 3.08 -11.34
CA ASP A 16 1.44 4.41 -10.79
C ASP A 16 1.43 4.31 -9.26
N LEU A 17 2.62 4.25 -8.67
CA LEU A 17 2.81 4.14 -7.22
C LEU A 17 2.19 5.34 -6.48
N LYS A 18 2.28 6.55 -7.03
CA LYS A 18 1.73 7.76 -6.41
C LYS A 18 0.22 7.69 -6.32
N LYS A 19 -0.46 7.35 -7.42
CA LYS A 19 -1.93 7.19 -7.43
C LYS A 19 -2.37 6.06 -6.51
N ARG A 20 -1.65 4.93 -6.50
CA ARG A 20 -1.95 3.79 -5.64
C ARG A 20 -1.84 4.16 -4.17
N LEU A 21 -0.72 4.73 -3.74
CA LEU A 21 -0.53 5.15 -2.35
C LEU A 21 -1.55 6.22 -1.95
N SER A 22 -1.77 7.22 -2.79
CA SER A 22 -2.75 8.29 -2.52
C SER A 22 -4.18 7.75 -2.33
N SER A 23 -4.54 6.60 -2.93
CA SER A 23 -5.87 6.01 -2.78
C SER A 23 -6.14 5.46 -1.37
N TYR A 24 -5.11 5.02 -0.66
CA TYR A 24 -5.23 4.49 0.70
C TYR A 24 -5.49 5.58 1.75
N PHE A 25 -5.03 6.81 1.49
CA PHE A 25 -5.08 7.92 2.44
C PHE A 25 -6.12 9.00 2.09
N ARG A 26 -7.12 8.64 1.28
CA ARG A 26 -8.25 9.55 0.98
C ARG A 26 -9.16 9.68 2.21
N LYS A 27 -9.82 10.84 2.36
CA LYS A 27 -10.83 11.07 3.42
C LYS A 27 -11.95 10.04 3.44
N ARG A 28 -12.34 9.52 2.27
CA ARG A 28 -13.34 8.46 2.12
C ARG A 28 -12.69 7.27 1.42
N VAL A 29 -12.53 6.18 2.17
CA VAL A 29 -12.10 4.88 1.66
C VAL A 29 -13.30 3.96 1.78
N ASP A 30 -13.85 3.53 0.64
CA ASP A 30 -15.14 2.82 0.61
C ASP A 30 -15.05 1.39 1.19
N SER A 31 -13.86 0.78 1.18
CA SER A 31 -13.63 -0.60 1.66
C SER A 31 -13.22 -0.67 3.14
N GLU A 32 -13.99 -1.40 3.95
CA GLU A 32 -13.70 -1.73 5.35
C GLU A 32 -12.32 -2.39 5.52
N LYS A 33 -12.02 -3.37 4.66
CA LYS A 33 -10.75 -4.09 4.67
C LYS A 33 -9.58 -3.16 4.40
N THR A 34 -9.77 -2.19 3.51
CA THR A 34 -8.74 -1.21 3.19
C THR A 34 -8.52 -0.24 4.33
N ARG A 35 -9.59 0.19 5.01
CA ARG A 35 -9.47 1.01 6.23
C ARG A 35 -8.70 0.28 7.33
N ALA A 36 -9.05 -0.98 7.59
CA ALA A 36 -8.38 -1.82 8.58
C ALA A 36 -6.91 -2.11 8.23
N LEU A 37 -6.61 -2.33 6.95
CA LEU A 37 -5.22 -2.44 6.49
C LEU A 37 -4.45 -1.16 6.81
N VAL A 38 -4.98 0.00 6.39
CA VAL A 38 -4.32 1.30 6.54
C VAL A 38 -4.10 1.66 8.01
N SER A 39 -5.04 1.35 8.90
CA SER A 39 -4.87 1.59 10.34
C SER A 39 -3.73 0.78 10.97
N ASN A 40 -3.35 -0.34 10.36
CA ASN A 40 -2.29 -1.21 10.85
C ASN A 40 -0.93 -0.94 10.18
N ILE A 41 -0.85 0.00 9.22
CA ILE A 41 0.42 0.33 8.56
C ILE A 41 1.27 1.17 9.50
N ASN A 42 2.45 0.66 9.84
CA ASN A 42 3.50 1.40 10.55
C ASN A 42 4.63 1.84 9.59
N LYS A 43 4.94 1.02 8.57
CA LYS A 43 5.99 1.33 7.57
C LYS A 43 5.55 0.94 6.16
N ILE A 44 5.94 1.75 5.18
CA ILE A 44 5.73 1.47 3.75
C ILE A 44 7.09 1.49 3.06
N ASP A 45 7.48 0.37 2.48
CA ASP A 45 8.60 0.30 1.52
C ASP A 45 8.03 0.19 0.10
N VAL A 46 8.71 0.88 -0.83
CA VAL A 46 8.37 0.87 -2.25
C VAL A 46 9.62 0.58 -3.06
N THR A 47 9.45 -0.20 -4.13
CA THR A 47 10.48 -0.48 -5.12
C THR A 47 9.97 -0.02 -6.47
N VAL A 48 10.72 0.83 -7.16
CA VAL A 48 10.40 1.28 -8.52
C VAL A 48 10.97 0.28 -9.50
N THR A 49 10.13 -0.22 -10.40
CA THR A 49 10.52 -1.12 -11.50
C THR A 49 10.37 -0.40 -12.83
N HIS A 50 11.13 -0.83 -13.83
CA HIS A 50 11.15 -0.17 -15.14
C HIS A 50 9.97 -0.59 -16.03
N THR A 51 9.40 -1.76 -15.77
CA THR A 51 8.27 -2.31 -16.55
C THR A 51 7.17 -2.88 -15.64
N GLU A 52 5.95 -2.96 -16.17
CA GLU A 52 4.83 -3.63 -15.47
C GLU A 52 5.05 -5.14 -15.30
N THR A 53 5.88 -5.76 -16.14
CA THR A 53 6.21 -7.19 -16.09
C THR A 53 7.15 -7.51 -14.93
N GLU A 54 8.03 -6.58 -14.58
CA GLU A 54 8.94 -6.68 -13.43
C GLU A 54 8.28 -6.31 -12.09
N ALA A 55 7.08 -5.75 -12.14
CA ALA A 55 6.27 -5.34 -10.98
C ALA A 55 5.29 -6.43 -10.51
#